data_AF-A0A180G2J8-F1
#
_entry.id   AF-A0A180G2J8-F1
#
_cell.length_a   1.000
_cell.length_b   1.000
_cell.length_c   1.000
_cell.angle_alpha   90.00
_cell.angle_beta   90.00
_cell.angle_gamma   90.00
#
_symmetry.space_group_name_H-M   'P 1'
#
loop_
_entity.id
_entity.type
_entity.pdbx_description
1 polymer ?
#
loop_
_entity_poly.entity_id
_entity_poly.type
_entity_poly.pdbx_seq_one_letter_code
_entity_poly.pdbx_strand_id
1 'polypeptide(L)'
;IHPEGRTLRAAIFPLIADLPALRKTNGFGSHAALLFCSLCLLKKENLHETDTTRFLPRTDKAHRQDAAAWLHLENYTERKKFAKKHGARWSVLNELPYWRPVQYSSIEMMHALVLGDLKDHSMRFLNLPAAGAQLKSMQELDEAWQNDISYAERPFGGEP
;
A
#
# COMPACT_ATOMS: atom_id res chain seq x y z
N ILE A 1 28.14 23.09 -29.63
CA ILE A 1 27.62 21.85 -30.28
C ILE A 1 28.77 20.84 -30.26
N HIS A 2 28.55 19.59 -29.83
CA HIS A 2 29.61 18.57 -29.71
C HIS A 2 29.55 17.62 -30.92
N PRO A 3 30.42 17.81 -31.94
CA PRO A 3 30.35 17.05 -33.18
C PRO A 3 30.63 15.55 -33.02
N GLU A 4 31.27 15.13 -31.93
CA GLU A 4 31.55 13.71 -31.63
C GLU A 4 30.59 13.09 -30.60
N GLY A 5 29.54 13.83 -30.23
CA GLY A 5 28.62 13.44 -29.17
C GLY A 5 29.23 13.56 -27.77
N ARG A 6 28.49 13.09 -26.76
CA ARG A 6 28.95 12.97 -25.38
C ARG A 6 28.52 11.63 -24.82
N THR A 7 29.41 10.97 -24.11
CA THR A 7 29.06 9.76 -23.35
C THR A 7 28.20 10.16 -22.14
N LEU A 8 26.98 9.64 -22.07
CA LEU A 8 26.10 9.77 -20.91
C LEU A 8 26.09 8.46 -20.14
N ARG A 9 26.19 8.56 -18.81
CA ARG A 9 25.96 7.43 -17.89
C ARG A 9 24.72 7.76 -17.07
N ALA A 10 23.72 6.89 -17.14
CA ALA A 10 22.50 7.00 -16.36
C ALA A 10 22.35 5.78 -15.46
N ALA A 11 21.83 6.01 -14.26
CA ALA A 11 21.45 4.96 -13.33
C ALA A 11 19.99 5.16 -12.93
N ILE A 12 19.24 4.08 -12.82
CA ILE A 12 17.86 4.07 -12.36
C ILE A 12 17.87 3.57 -10.92
N PHE A 13 17.57 4.45 -9.95
CA PHE A 13 17.24 4.09 -8.56
C PHE A 13 16.67 5.32 -7.82
N PRO A 14 15.78 5.16 -6.82
CA PRO A 14 14.98 3.97 -6.50
C PRO A 14 13.70 3.88 -7.36
N LEU A 15 13.06 2.69 -7.39
CA LEU A 15 11.71 2.54 -7.94
C LEU A 15 10.69 3.03 -6.91
N ILE A 16 10.10 4.19 -7.18
CA ILE A 16 9.01 4.78 -6.38
C ILE A 16 7.74 4.68 -7.22
N ALA A 17 6.78 3.90 -6.74
CA ALA A 17 5.47 3.78 -7.35
C ALA A 17 4.47 3.25 -6.33
N ASP A 18 3.18 3.32 -6.64
CA ASP A 18 2.17 2.61 -5.87
C ASP A 18 2.48 1.10 -5.82
N LEU A 19 1.90 0.41 -4.83
CA LEU A 19 2.21 -1.00 -4.58
C LEU A 19 1.93 -1.90 -5.81
N PRO A 20 0.81 -1.73 -6.56
CA PRO A 20 0.56 -2.48 -7.80
C PRO A 20 1.61 -2.25 -8.90
N ALA A 21 1.98 -1.00 -9.20
CA ALA A 21 2.93 -0.69 -10.25
C ALA A 21 4.33 -1.15 -9.85
N LEU A 22 4.77 -0.89 -8.61
CA LEU A 22 6.06 -1.33 -8.10
C LEU A 22 6.24 -2.85 -8.27
N ARG A 23 5.22 -3.62 -7.92
CA ARG A 23 5.27 -5.09 -8.01
C ARG A 23 5.31 -5.59 -9.44
N LYS A 24 4.50 -5.01 -10.34
CA LYS A 24 4.54 -5.37 -11.76
C LYS A 24 5.91 -5.05 -12.36
N THR A 25 6.43 -3.87 -12.08
CA THR A 25 7.71 -3.38 -12.60
C THR A 25 8.89 -4.19 -12.07
N ASN A 26 8.88 -4.65 -10.82
CA ASN A 26 9.96 -5.47 -10.26
C ASN A 26 9.74 -7.00 -10.34
N GLY A 27 8.69 -7.46 -11.02
CA GLY A 27 8.42 -8.88 -11.19
C GLY A 27 7.99 -9.59 -9.90
N PHE A 28 7.35 -8.89 -8.97
CA PHE A 28 6.74 -9.48 -7.78
C PHE A 28 5.30 -9.97 -8.04
N GLY A 29 4.81 -10.81 -7.13
CA GLY A 29 3.39 -11.19 -7.07
C GLY A 29 2.47 -10.03 -6.68
N SER A 30 1.18 -10.12 -7.03
CA SER A 30 0.16 -9.14 -6.61
C SER A 30 -0.11 -9.20 -5.10
N HIS A 31 -0.93 -8.28 -4.59
CA HIS A 31 -1.37 -8.29 -3.18
C HIS A 31 -2.07 -9.60 -2.77
N ALA A 32 -2.67 -10.32 -3.73
CA ALA A 32 -3.35 -11.59 -3.49
C ALA A 32 -2.45 -12.82 -3.63
N ALA A 33 -1.16 -12.65 -3.95
CA ALA A 33 -0.22 -13.76 -4.12
C ALA A 33 0.04 -14.51 -2.79
N LEU A 34 0.50 -15.76 -2.89
CA LEU A 34 0.94 -16.54 -1.72
C LEU A 34 2.06 -15.81 -1.00
N LEU A 35 3.09 -15.39 -1.74
CA LEU A 35 4.13 -14.51 -1.25
C LEU A 35 3.72 -13.07 -1.57
N PHE A 36 3.02 -12.46 -0.62
CA PHE A 36 2.38 -11.16 -0.81
C PHE A 36 3.33 -9.99 -0.53
N CYS A 37 4.48 -10.20 0.10
CA CYS A 37 5.41 -9.13 0.48
C CYS A 37 6.59 -9.06 -0.50
N SER A 38 7.04 -7.84 -0.80
CA SER A 38 8.26 -7.60 -1.59
C SER A 38 9.55 -7.75 -0.78
N LEU A 39 9.45 -7.64 0.55
CA LEU A 39 10.60 -7.61 1.47
C LEU A 39 10.81 -8.92 2.22
N CYS A 40 9.77 -9.71 2.44
CA CYS A 40 9.86 -10.99 3.16
C CYS A 40 9.20 -12.14 2.38
N LEU A 41 9.43 -13.35 2.86
CA LEU A 41 8.91 -14.61 2.32
C LEU A 41 7.70 -15.14 3.11
N LEU A 42 7.09 -14.30 3.94
CA LEU A 42 5.88 -14.66 4.68
C LEU A 42 4.75 -15.00 3.70
N LYS A 43 4.07 -16.10 3.98
CA LYS A 43 2.95 -16.56 3.18
C LYS A 43 1.66 -15.88 3.63
N LYS A 44 0.73 -15.70 2.70
CA LYS A 44 -0.59 -15.08 2.94
C LYS A 44 -1.39 -15.78 4.03
N GLU A 45 -1.23 -17.09 4.22
CA GLU A 45 -1.83 -17.85 5.32
C GLU A 45 -1.39 -17.37 6.71
N ASN A 46 -0.20 -16.77 6.80
CA ASN A 46 0.39 -16.24 8.04
C ASN A 46 0.36 -14.70 8.07
N LEU A 47 -0.59 -14.06 7.37
CA LEU A 47 -0.66 -12.60 7.27
C LEU A 47 -0.76 -11.89 8.64
N HIS A 48 -1.35 -12.56 9.63
CA HIS A 48 -1.53 -12.04 10.99
C HIS A 48 -0.32 -12.27 11.90
N GLU A 49 0.79 -12.81 11.38
CA GLU A 49 2.01 -12.97 12.17
C GLU A 49 2.56 -11.60 12.55
N THR A 50 2.85 -11.41 13.84
CA THR A 50 3.39 -10.17 14.40
C THR A 50 4.82 -10.34 14.87
N ASP A 51 5.29 -11.58 15.05
CA ASP A 51 6.68 -11.86 15.40
C ASP A 51 7.59 -11.65 14.18
N THR A 52 8.26 -10.50 14.17
CA THR A 52 9.18 -10.10 13.11
C THR A 52 10.35 -11.07 12.92
N THR A 53 10.71 -11.89 13.92
CA THR A 53 11.78 -12.89 13.78
C THR A 53 11.39 -14.01 12.81
N ARG A 54 10.08 -14.21 12.60
CA ARG A 54 9.53 -15.21 11.65
C ARG A 54 9.46 -14.68 10.22
N PHE A 55 9.79 -13.40 9.99
CA PHE A 55 9.72 -12.78 8.69
C PHE A 55 11.03 -13.02 7.93
N LEU A 56 11.15 -14.20 7.33
CA LEU A 56 12.35 -14.51 6.53
C LEU A 56 12.53 -13.45 5.43
N PRO A 57 13.68 -12.76 5.38
CA PRO A 57 13.91 -11.69 4.42
C PRO A 57 14.04 -12.25 3.01
N ARG A 58 13.48 -11.52 2.04
CA ARG A 58 13.74 -11.77 0.63
C ARG A 58 15.06 -11.11 0.25
N THR A 59 15.89 -11.80 -0.52
CA THR A 59 17.16 -11.24 -1.00
C THR A 59 17.09 -10.93 -2.50
N ASP A 60 17.81 -9.90 -2.94
CA ASP A 60 17.90 -9.54 -4.36
C ASP A 60 18.44 -10.70 -5.20
N LYS A 61 19.44 -11.42 -4.67
CA LYS A 61 20.06 -12.56 -5.32
C LYS A 61 19.04 -13.67 -5.56
N ALA A 62 18.30 -14.07 -4.52
CA ALA A 62 17.29 -15.12 -4.65
C ALA A 62 16.17 -14.70 -5.62
N HIS A 63 15.66 -13.46 -5.50
CA HIS A 63 14.61 -12.97 -6.39
C HIS A 63 15.05 -12.93 -7.85
N ARG A 64 16.29 -12.50 -8.13
CA ARG A 64 16.86 -12.50 -9.49
C ARG A 64 17.08 -13.92 -10.02
N GLN A 65 17.51 -14.86 -9.19
CA GLN A 65 17.63 -16.27 -9.56
C GLN A 65 16.28 -16.87 -9.95
N ASP A 66 15.25 -16.66 -9.13
CA ASP A 66 13.88 -17.11 -9.43
C ASP A 66 13.34 -16.42 -10.69
N ALA A 67 13.61 -15.13 -10.87
CA ALA A 67 13.20 -14.39 -12.06
C ALA A 67 13.88 -14.89 -13.34
N ALA A 68 15.17 -15.25 -13.28
CA ALA A 68 15.89 -15.84 -14.40
C ALA A 68 15.36 -17.25 -14.71
N ALA A 69 15.15 -18.09 -13.69
CA ALA A 69 14.54 -19.40 -13.86
C ALA A 69 13.15 -19.28 -14.50
N TRP A 70 12.34 -18.30 -14.08
CA TRP A 70 11.05 -18.02 -14.68
C TRP A 70 11.14 -17.65 -16.17
N LEU A 71 12.16 -16.88 -16.58
CA LEU A 71 12.38 -16.49 -17.98
C LEU A 71 12.68 -17.70 -18.86
N HIS A 72 13.48 -18.65 -18.37
CA HIS A 72 13.88 -19.86 -19.08
C HIS A 72 12.75 -20.88 -19.27
N LEU A 73 11.63 -20.74 -18.55
CA LEU A 73 10.46 -21.59 -18.77
C LEU A 73 9.81 -21.25 -20.11
N GLU A 74 9.47 -22.27 -20.90
CA GLU A 74 8.90 -22.09 -22.25
C GLU A 74 7.36 -21.97 -22.20
N ASN A 75 6.71 -22.66 -21.26
CA ASN A 75 5.26 -22.73 -21.19
C ASN A 75 4.67 -21.66 -20.25
N TYR A 76 3.62 -20.97 -20.74
CA TYR A 76 2.84 -20.02 -19.94
C TYR A 76 2.27 -20.64 -18.65
N THR A 77 1.78 -21.88 -18.72
CA THR A 77 1.22 -22.59 -17.56
C THR A 77 2.28 -22.83 -16.50
N GLU A 78 3.49 -23.20 -16.92
CA GLU A 78 4.63 -23.39 -16.02
C GLU A 78 5.09 -22.08 -15.42
N ARG A 79 5.20 -21.01 -16.23
CA ARG A 79 5.49 -19.65 -15.75
C ARG A 79 4.48 -19.19 -14.71
N LYS A 80 3.18 -19.44 -14.93
CA LYS A 80 2.12 -19.08 -13.98
C LYS A 80 2.26 -19.89 -12.68
N LYS A 81 2.52 -21.19 -12.76
CA LYS A 81 2.74 -22.08 -11.60
C LYS A 81 3.98 -21.67 -10.82
N PHE A 82 5.08 -21.37 -11.52
CA PHE A 82 6.34 -20.92 -10.94
C PHE A 82 6.16 -19.59 -10.21
N ALA A 83 5.58 -18.58 -10.87
CA ALA A 83 5.34 -17.28 -10.24
C ALA A 83 4.39 -17.38 -9.02
N LYS A 84 3.43 -18.30 -9.03
CA LYS A 84 2.56 -18.55 -7.86
C LYS A 84 3.34 -19.13 -6.68
N LYS A 85 4.30 -20.01 -6.93
CA LYS A 85 5.11 -20.69 -5.91
C LYS A 85 6.24 -19.79 -5.37
N HIS A 86 7.01 -19.17 -6.26
CA HIS A 86 8.21 -18.40 -5.94
C HIS A 86 7.95 -16.89 -5.79
N GLY A 87 6.78 -16.40 -6.24
CA GLY A 87 6.44 -14.98 -6.11
C GLY A 87 7.36 -14.05 -6.91
N ALA A 88 8.00 -14.57 -7.96
CA ALA A 88 8.94 -13.86 -8.81
C ALA A 88 8.62 -14.12 -10.30
N ARG A 89 8.91 -13.11 -11.12
CA ARG A 89 8.80 -13.08 -12.58
C ARG A 89 9.96 -12.27 -13.13
N TRP A 90 10.32 -12.51 -14.38
CA TRP A 90 11.28 -11.66 -15.06
C TRP A 90 10.72 -10.25 -15.26
N SER A 91 11.61 -9.27 -15.12
CA SER A 91 11.39 -7.86 -15.43
C SER A 91 12.60 -7.36 -16.21
N VAL A 92 12.36 -6.43 -17.14
CA VAL A 92 13.41 -5.74 -17.91
C VAL A 92 14.45 -5.07 -17.00
N LEU A 93 14.07 -4.64 -15.79
CA LEU A 93 15.03 -4.04 -14.85
C LEU A 93 16.10 -5.02 -14.38
N ASN A 94 15.88 -6.33 -14.48
CA ASN A 94 16.88 -7.34 -14.12
C ASN A 94 18.05 -7.42 -15.11
N GLU A 95 17.90 -6.84 -16.31
CA GLU A 95 18.97 -6.68 -17.31
C GLU A 95 20.03 -5.67 -16.85
N LEU A 96 19.66 -4.74 -15.96
CA LEU A 96 20.59 -3.79 -15.37
C LEU A 96 21.48 -4.53 -14.35
N PRO A 97 22.82 -4.59 -14.53
CA PRO A 97 23.68 -5.40 -13.69
C PRO A 97 23.61 -5.03 -12.21
N TYR A 98 23.44 -3.74 -11.93
CA TYR A 98 23.37 -3.15 -10.59
C TYR A 98 21.98 -3.20 -9.94
N TRP A 99 20.94 -3.64 -10.66
CA TRP A 99 19.58 -3.59 -10.14
C TRP A 99 19.39 -4.55 -8.96
N ARG A 100 18.76 -4.01 -7.92
CA ARG A 100 18.44 -4.70 -6.67
C ARG A 100 16.93 -4.58 -6.44
N PRO A 101 16.11 -5.53 -6.93
CA PRO A 101 14.65 -5.39 -6.94
C PRO A 101 14.04 -5.29 -5.54
N VAL A 102 14.64 -5.90 -4.51
CA VAL A 102 14.18 -5.79 -3.12
C VAL A 102 14.64 -4.46 -2.52
N GLN A 103 15.94 -4.14 -2.60
CA GLN A 103 16.49 -2.93 -1.97
C GLN A 103 16.04 -1.62 -2.64
N TYR A 104 15.82 -1.63 -3.95
CA TYR A 104 15.43 -0.42 -4.70
C TYR A 104 13.92 -0.26 -4.83
N SER A 105 13.12 -1.19 -4.26
CA SER A 105 11.68 -1.01 -4.10
C SER A 105 11.38 -0.12 -2.90
N SER A 106 10.94 1.12 -3.13
CA SER A 106 10.54 2.02 -2.05
C SER A 106 9.04 1.90 -1.76
N ILE A 107 8.68 1.89 -0.48
CA ILE A 107 7.27 2.04 -0.08
C ILE A 107 6.88 3.51 -0.30
N GLU A 108 5.92 3.75 -1.19
CA GLU A 108 5.46 5.10 -1.48
C GLU A 108 4.51 5.59 -0.37
N MET A 109 4.92 6.65 0.31
CA MET A 109 4.30 7.16 1.54
C MET A 109 2.85 7.61 1.31
N MET A 110 2.57 8.30 0.21
CA MET A 110 1.24 8.84 -0.05
C MET A 110 0.22 7.71 -0.19
N HIS A 111 0.51 6.67 -0.98
CA HIS A 111 -0.44 5.59 -1.25
C HIS A 111 -0.48 4.55 -0.13
N ALA A 112 0.65 4.25 0.51
CA ALA A 112 0.68 3.26 1.60
C ALA A 112 0.15 3.85 2.91
N LEU A 113 0.68 5.00 3.34
CA LEU A 113 0.34 5.59 4.64
C LEU A 113 -0.86 6.53 4.57
N VAL A 114 -0.82 7.56 3.72
CA VAL A 114 -1.85 8.62 3.76
C VAL A 114 -3.19 8.13 3.20
N LEU A 115 -3.17 7.59 1.99
CA LEU A 115 -4.37 7.13 1.27
C LEU A 115 -4.75 5.68 1.62
N GLY A 116 -3.80 4.92 2.17
CA GLY A 116 -4.00 3.56 2.66
C GLY A 116 -4.33 3.58 4.15
N ASP A 117 -3.32 3.40 4.98
CA ASP A 117 -3.48 3.11 6.42
C ASP A 117 -4.23 4.22 7.17
N LEU A 118 -3.82 5.48 7.04
CA LEU A 118 -4.44 6.61 7.74
C LEU A 118 -5.90 6.78 7.34
N LYS A 119 -6.19 6.71 6.04
CA LYS A 119 -7.56 6.78 5.54
C LYS A 119 -8.40 5.62 6.08
N ASP A 120 -7.90 4.40 6.01
CA ASP A 120 -8.63 3.22 6.50
C ASP A 120 -8.87 3.28 8.01
N HIS A 121 -7.85 3.64 8.79
CA HIS A 121 -7.98 3.78 10.25
C HIS A 121 -8.95 4.90 10.62
N SER A 122 -8.86 6.05 9.96
CA SER A 122 -9.74 7.20 10.22
C SER A 122 -11.20 6.88 9.88
N MET A 123 -11.43 6.26 8.73
CA MET A 123 -12.77 6.07 8.18
C MET A 123 -13.45 4.79 8.68
N ARG A 124 -12.71 3.70 8.87
CA ARG A 124 -13.27 2.38 9.22
C ARG A 124 -13.03 2.00 10.67
N PHE A 125 -11.80 2.13 11.16
CA PHE A 125 -11.46 1.69 12.52
C PHE A 125 -12.00 2.67 13.58
N LEU A 126 -11.71 3.96 13.41
CA LEU A 126 -12.16 5.03 14.32
C LEU A 126 -13.57 5.54 13.98
N ASN A 127 -14.04 5.28 12.75
CA ASN A 127 -15.33 5.75 12.25
C ASN A 127 -15.55 7.26 12.48
N LEU A 128 -14.51 8.07 12.24
CA LEU A 128 -14.53 9.51 12.44
C LEU A 128 -15.71 10.22 11.75
N PRO A 129 -16.19 9.80 10.56
CA PRO A 129 -17.37 10.43 9.96
C PRO A 129 -18.62 10.32 10.83
N ALA A 130 -18.87 9.17 11.46
CA ALA A 130 -20.02 8.99 12.34
C ALA A 130 -19.88 9.80 13.63
N ALA A 131 -18.69 9.77 14.25
CA ALA A 131 -18.40 10.56 15.44
C ALA A 131 -18.56 12.08 15.15
N GLY A 132 -18.07 12.54 14.00
CA GLY A 132 -18.22 13.93 13.57
C GLY A 132 -19.68 14.33 13.35
N ALA A 133 -20.50 13.44 12.78
CA ALA A 133 -21.94 13.69 12.63
C ALA A 133 -22.66 13.79 13.98
N GLN A 134 -22.32 12.93 14.94
CA GLN A 134 -22.88 12.98 16.30
C GLN A 134 -22.48 14.26 17.02
N LEU A 135 -21.20 14.65 16.96
CA LEU A 135 -20.70 15.88 17.57
C LEU A 135 -21.40 17.11 16.99
N LYS A 136 -21.60 17.14 15.66
CA LYS A 136 -22.32 18.24 15.00
C LYS A 136 -23.77 18.33 15.50
N SER A 137 -24.47 17.21 15.61
CA SER A 137 -25.84 17.19 16.16
C SER A 137 -25.88 17.65 17.61
N MET A 138 -24.91 17.25 18.44
CA MET A 138 -24.81 17.71 19.82
C MET A 138 -24.56 19.21 19.91
N GLN A 139 -23.69 19.75 19.04
CA GLN A 139 -23.40 21.17 18.98
C GLN A 139 -24.63 21.98 18.54
N GLU A 140 -25.36 21.52 17.52
CA GLU A 140 -26.61 22.17 17.07
C GLU A 140 -27.67 22.19 18.17
N LEU A 141 -27.79 21.11 18.96
CA LEU A 141 -28.69 21.07 20.12
C LEU A 141 -28.26 22.02 21.24
N ASP A 142 -26.96 22.13 21.52
CA ASP A 142 -26.42 23.03 22.54
C ASP A 142 -26.63 24.50 22.13
N GLU A 143 -26.36 24.85 20.87
CA GLU A 143 -26.62 26.18 20.32
C GLU A 143 -28.13 26.52 20.34
N ALA A 144 -28.99 25.55 20.02
CA ALA A 144 -30.45 25.73 20.12
C ALA A 144 -30.89 25.95 21.58
N TRP A 145 -30.34 25.20 22.53
CA TRP A 145 -30.65 25.34 23.95
C TRP A 145 -30.17 26.66 24.54
N GLN A 146 -28.98 27.14 24.17
CA GLN A 146 -28.47 28.44 24.61
C GLN A 146 -29.33 29.62 24.13
N ASN A 147 -29.95 29.47 22.95
CA ASN A 147 -30.87 30.46 22.39
C ASN A 147 -32.34 30.18 22.73
N ASP A 148 -32.61 29.16 23.55
CA ASP A 148 -33.96 28.78 23.92
C ASP A 148 -34.53 29.76 24.95
N ILE A 149 -35.47 30.59 24.52
CA ILE A 149 -36.22 31.51 25.38
C ILE A 149 -37.42 30.83 26.05
N SER A 150 -37.57 29.51 25.98
CA SER A 150 -38.67 28.76 26.60
C SER A 150 -38.86 29.07 28.09
N TYR A 151 -37.78 29.44 28.80
CA TYR A 151 -37.84 29.87 30.20
C TYR A 151 -38.55 31.22 30.41
N ALA A 152 -38.68 32.05 29.37
CA ALA A 152 -39.39 33.33 29.39
C ALA A 152 -40.88 33.17 29.05
N GLU A 153 -41.30 32.02 28.51
CA GLU A 153 -42.69 31.71 28.21
C GLU A 153 -43.39 31.11 29.44
N ARG A 154 -44.65 31.50 29.70
CA ARG A 154 -45.39 30.93 30.84
C ARG A 154 -45.81 29.50 30.48
N PRO A 155 -45.59 28.50 31.37
CA PRO A 155 -45.85 27.10 31.05
C PRO A 155 -47.34 26.78 30.76
N PHE A 156 -48.26 27.65 31.15
CA PHE A 156 -49.71 27.52 30.89
C PHE A 156 -50.31 28.88 30.55
N GLY A 157 -50.01 29.39 29.35
CA GLY A 157 -50.63 30.58 28.77
C GLY A 157 -51.91 30.26 28.01
N GLY A 158 -52.88 29.60 28.63
CA GLY A 158 -54.25 29.57 28.11
C GLY A 158 -55.01 30.80 28.60
N GLU A 159 -55.70 31.51 27.70
CA GLU A 159 -56.65 32.55 28.10
C GLU A 159 -57.76 31.95 29.00
N PRO A 160 -58.25 32.71 29.99
CA PRO A 160 -59.29 32.26 30.93
C PRO A 160 -60.63 31.93 30.25
#